data_AF-A0A4V1Z2L3-F1
#
_entry.id   AF-A0A4V1Z2L3-F1
#
_cell.length_a   1.000
_cell.length_b   1.000
_cell.length_c   1.000
_cell.angle_alpha   90.00
_cell.angle_beta   90.00
_cell.angle_gamma   90.00
#
_symmetry.space_group_name_H-M   'P 1'
#
loop_
_entity.id
_entity.type
_entity.pdbx_description
1 polymer ?
#
loop_
_entity_poly.entity_id
_entity_poly.type
_entity_poly.pdbx_seq_one_letter_code
_entity_poly.pdbx_strand_id
1 'polypeptide(L)'
;MDYSAQFEELEKRAAEGLASVKSAATESRAQLRQRIDEAQVQLDLAGKDAHDKATAAGDKAQSKWAQMRADASAKMDDVRSKVDKRSDQLDAKMAKHDAEWAEMEAEDAVSWAVWSIDNARLAVLDAIDARVYADQRIAATKA
;
A
#
# COMPACT_ATOMS: atom_id res chain seq x y z
N MET A 1 -6.72 -20.25 6.06
CA MET A 1 -5.96 -19.01 5.77
C MET A 1 -4.86 -18.93 6.79
N ASP A 2 -3.63 -18.73 6.34
CA ASP A 2 -2.50 -18.46 7.23
C ASP A 2 -2.34 -16.95 7.35
N TYR A 3 -3.04 -16.35 8.33
CA TYR A 3 -2.98 -14.92 8.55
C TYR A 3 -1.64 -14.48 9.16
N SER A 4 -0.94 -15.37 9.86
CA SER A 4 0.39 -15.09 10.41
C SER A 4 1.39 -14.88 9.28
N ALA A 5 1.45 -15.79 8.31
CA ALA A 5 2.30 -15.64 7.13
C ALA A 5 1.99 -14.36 6.31
N GLN A 6 0.71 -13.94 6.27
CA GLN A 6 0.33 -12.68 5.61
C GLN A 6 0.86 -11.44 6.36
N PHE A 7 0.85 -11.45 7.69
CA PHE A 7 1.42 -10.37 8.50
C PHE A 7 2.95 -10.37 8.48
N GLU A 8 3.59 -11.53 8.41
CA GLU A 8 5.05 -11.64 8.20
C GLU A 8 5.48 -11.02 6.86
N GLU A 9 4.70 -11.22 5.80
CA GLU A 9 4.93 -10.54 4.51
C GLU A 9 4.72 -9.02 4.61
N LEU A 10 3.74 -8.54 5.39
CA LEU A 10 3.57 -7.10 5.65
C LEU A 10 4.77 -6.52 6.41
N GLU A 11 5.26 -7.21 7.43
CA GLU A 11 6.45 -6.84 8.19
C GLU A 11 7.67 -6.73 7.28
N LYS A 12 7.88 -7.75 6.43
CA LYS A 12 8.98 -7.77 5.47
C LYS A 12 8.93 -6.58 4.52
N ARG A 13 7.75 -6.27 3.93
CA ARG A 13 7.58 -5.11 3.04
C ARG A 13 7.84 -3.78 3.74
N ALA A 14 7.39 -3.64 4.98
CA ALA A 14 7.66 -2.44 5.77
C ALA A 14 9.17 -2.29 6.06
N ALA A 15 9.86 -3.38 6.37
CA ALA A 15 11.31 -3.38 6.58
C ALA A 15 12.10 -3.04 5.31
N GLU A 16 11.70 -3.60 4.17
CA GLU A 16 12.28 -3.29 2.84
C GLU A 16 12.07 -1.81 2.49
N GLY A 17 10.85 -1.28 2.72
CA GLY A 17 10.55 0.14 2.54
C GLY A 17 11.42 1.05 3.41
N LEU A 18 11.59 0.72 4.69
CA LEU A 18 12.47 1.45 5.60
C LEU A 18 13.93 1.47 5.13
N ALA A 19 14.45 0.30 4.71
CA ALA A 19 15.81 0.21 4.18
C ALA A 19 15.98 1.05 2.90
N SER A 20 14.98 0.99 2.01
CA SER A 20 14.92 1.76 0.76
C SER A 20 14.96 3.27 1.00
N VAL A 21 14.12 3.79 1.91
CA VAL A 21 14.08 5.23 2.25
C VAL A 21 15.39 5.69 2.91
N LYS A 22 15.97 4.88 3.80
CA LYS A 22 17.26 5.20 4.42
C LYS A 22 18.39 5.33 3.40
N SER A 23 18.42 4.45 2.38
CA SER A 23 19.39 4.55 1.27
C SER A 23 19.15 5.83 0.47
N ALA A 24 17.89 6.07 0.08
CA ALA A 24 17.48 7.21 -0.75
C ALA A 24 17.90 8.58 -0.19
N ALA A 25 17.93 8.74 1.13
CA ALA A 25 18.34 9.99 1.78
C ALA A 25 19.76 10.47 1.44
N THR A 26 20.62 9.59 0.91
CA THR A 26 22.02 9.91 0.57
C THR A 26 22.27 9.96 -0.95
N GLU A 27 21.22 9.76 -1.75
CA GLU A 27 21.35 9.59 -3.19
C GLU A 27 21.20 10.90 -3.97
N SER A 28 21.80 10.93 -5.16
CA SER A 28 21.61 12.05 -6.08
C SER A 28 20.19 12.08 -6.65
N ARG A 29 19.75 13.25 -7.12
CA ARG A 29 18.45 13.41 -7.79
C ARG A 29 18.23 12.45 -8.96
N ALA A 30 19.28 12.12 -9.71
CA ALA A 30 19.18 11.17 -10.83
C ALA A 30 18.90 9.74 -10.33
N GLN A 31 19.60 9.31 -9.27
CA GLN A 31 19.36 8.01 -8.63
C GLN A 31 17.96 7.93 -8.00
N LEU A 32 17.52 9.02 -7.36
CA LEU A 32 16.16 9.10 -6.79
C LEU A 32 15.07 8.96 -7.85
N ARG A 33 15.25 9.57 -9.04
CA ARG A 33 14.31 9.39 -10.16
C ARG A 33 14.24 7.95 -10.62
N GLN A 34 15.38 7.30 -10.81
CA GLN A 34 15.42 5.88 -11.19
C GLN A 34 14.69 5.01 -10.16
N ARG A 35 14.91 5.24 -8.86
CA ARG A 35 14.20 4.52 -7.80
C ARG A 35 12.70 4.78 -7.80
N ILE A 36 12.25 5.99 -8.10
CA ILE A 36 10.83 6.31 -8.24
C ILE A 36 10.22 5.51 -9.39
N ASP A 37 10.90 5.43 -10.54
CA ASP A 37 10.44 4.64 -11.69
C ASP A 37 10.38 3.14 -11.35
N GLU A 38 11.40 2.62 -10.68
CA GLU A 38 11.44 1.22 -10.21
C GLU A 38 10.33 0.92 -9.20
N ALA A 39 10.08 1.82 -8.25
CA ALA A 39 9.03 1.68 -7.25
C ALA A 39 7.63 1.70 -7.89
N GLN A 40 7.41 2.50 -8.94
CA GLN A 40 6.17 2.51 -9.72
C GLN A 40 5.93 1.15 -10.38
N VAL A 41 6.95 0.61 -11.06
CA VAL A 41 6.86 -0.70 -11.71
C VAL A 41 6.57 -1.82 -10.70
N GLN A 42 7.23 -1.80 -9.55
CA GLN A 42 6.99 -2.78 -8.49
C GLN A 42 5.56 -2.70 -7.94
N LEU A 43 5.03 -1.48 -7.79
CA LEU A 43 3.67 -1.27 -7.29
C LEU A 43 2.61 -1.70 -8.30
N ASP A 44 2.83 -1.48 -9.59
CA ASP A 44 1.98 -2.00 -10.68
C ASP A 44 1.93 -3.53 -10.71
N LEU A 45 3.08 -4.18 -10.51
CA LEU A 45 3.17 -5.64 -10.44
C LEU A 45 2.44 -6.18 -9.21
N ALA A 46 2.61 -5.55 -8.04
CA ALA A 46 1.91 -5.92 -6.82
C ALA A 46 0.38 -5.76 -6.95
N GLY A 47 -0.09 -4.71 -7.65
CA GLY A 47 -1.52 -4.48 -7.91
C GLY A 47 -2.17 -5.55 -8.79
N LYS A 48 -1.41 -6.12 -9.73
CA LYS A 48 -1.83 -7.24 -10.59
C LYS A 48 -1.92 -8.55 -9.81
N ASP A 49 -0.90 -8.91 -9.03
CA ASP A 49 -0.90 -10.14 -8.21
C ASP A 49 -2.06 -10.20 -7.22
N ALA A 50 -2.44 -9.05 -6.67
CA ALA A 50 -3.57 -8.96 -5.75
C ALA A 50 -4.94 -8.96 -6.47
N HIS A 51 -4.99 -8.74 -7.79
CA HIS A 51 -6.19 -8.96 -8.61
C HIS A 51 -6.60 -10.43 -8.62
N ASP A 52 -5.63 -11.30 -8.91
CA ASP A 52 -5.89 -12.70 -9.19
C ASP A 52 -6.37 -13.45 -7.94
N LYS A 53 -5.86 -13.03 -6.76
CA LYS A 53 -6.31 -13.55 -5.45
C LYS A 53 -7.74 -13.12 -5.10
N ALA A 54 -8.21 -11.95 -5.52
CA ALA A 54 -9.54 -11.44 -5.18
C ALA A 54 -10.66 -12.06 -6.03
N THR A 55 -10.38 -12.48 -7.28
CA THR A 55 -11.33 -13.21 -8.14
C THR A 55 -11.83 -14.52 -7.53
N ALA A 56 -11.12 -15.09 -6.55
CA ALA A 56 -11.55 -16.28 -5.84
C ALA A 56 -12.57 -16.01 -4.71
N ALA A 57 -12.83 -14.74 -4.36
CA ALA A 57 -13.64 -14.35 -3.21
C ALA A 57 -14.78 -13.41 -3.61
N GLY A 58 -15.87 -13.95 -4.19
CA GLY A 58 -17.23 -13.37 -4.29
C GLY A 58 -17.44 -11.91 -4.75
N ASP A 59 -18.46 -11.69 -5.59
CA ASP A 59 -18.74 -10.43 -6.31
C ASP A 59 -18.69 -9.11 -5.50
N LYS A 60 -19.13 -9.10 -4.23
CA LYS A 60 -19.15 -7.88 -3.38
C LYS A 60 -17.80 -7.52 -2.75
N ALA A 61 -16.98 -8.51 -2.40
CA ALA A 61 -15.64 -8.24 -1.89
C ALA A 61 -14.71 -7.81 -3.04
N GLN A 62 -14.95 -8.36 -4.23
CA GLN A 62 -14.30 -7.96 -5.48
C GLN A 62 -14.51 -6.47 -5.82
N SER A 63 -15.72 -5.92 -5.63
CA SER A 63 -16.01 -4.52 -5.99
C SER A 63 -15.30 -3.49 -5.10
N LYS A 64 -15.25 -3.71 -3.78
CA LYS A 64 -14.51 -2.82 -2.86
C LYS A 64 -13.01 -2.86 -3.11
N TRP A 65 -12.47 -4.06 -3.34
CA TRP A 65 -11.07 -4.24 -3.67
C TRP A 65 -10.69 -3.61 -5.03
N ALA A 66 -11.57 -3.69 -6.02
CA ALA A 66 -11.38 -3.01 -7.30
C ALA A 66 -11.34 -1.48 -7.14
N GLN A 67 -12.23 -0.91 -6.32
CA GLN A 67 -12.25 0.53 -6.06
C GLN A 67 -10.98 1.01 -5.36
N MET A 68 -10.57 0.35 -4.26
CA MET A 68 -9.34 0.72 -3.55
C MET A 68 -8.09 0.71 -4.46
N ARG A 69 -8.04 -0.21 -5.43
CA ARG A 69 -6.95 -0.26 -6.42
C ARG A 69 -7.04 0.86 -7.44
N ALA A 70 -8.22 1.18 -7.94
CA ALA A 70 -8.39 2.31 -8.84
C ALA A 70 -7.94 3.62 -8.17
N ASP A 71 -8.31 3.83 -6.90
CA ASP A 71 -7.90 4.99 -6.12
C ASP A 71 -6.38 5.01 -5.91
N ALA A 72 -5.77 3.86 -5.62
CA ALA A 72 -4.31 3.72 -5.48
C ALA A 72 -3.58 4.02 -6.80
N SER A 73 -4.04 3.47 -7.94
CA SER A 73 -3.46 3.73 -9.26
C SER A 73 -3.57 5.20 -9.64
N ALA A 74 -4.72 5.85 -9.38
CA ALA A 74 -4.87 7.29 -9.62
C ALA A 74 -3.88 8.11 -8.78
N LYS A 75 -3.62 7.71 -7.53
CA LYS A 75 -2.64 8.37 -6.68
C LYS A 75 -1.21 8.18 -7.20
N MET A 76 -0.89 7.01 -7.78
CA MET A 76 0.41 6.77 -8.42
C MET A 76 0.65 7.66 -9.64
N ASP A 77 -0.36 7.77 -10.51
CA ASP A 77 -0.30 8.63 -11.69
C ASP A 77 -0.11 10.11 -11.33
N ASP A 78 -0.78 10.55 -10.25
CA ASP A 78 -0.61 11.90 -9.68
C ASP A 78 0.83 12.14 -9.18
N VAL A 79 1.42 11.18 -8.44
CA VAL A 79 2.81 11.27 -7.99
C VAL A 79 3.76 11.34 -9.18
N ARG A 80 3.55 10.53 -10.23
CA ARG A 80 4.35 10.55 -11.46
C ARG A 80 4.30 11.91 -12.13
N SER A 81 3.10 12.44 -12.36
CA SER A 81 2.92 13.76 -12.98
C SER A 81 3.63 14.87 -12.19
N LYS A 82 3.60 14.82 -10.86
CA LYS A 82 4.31 15.78 -10.00
C LYS A 82 5.82 15.65 -10.08
N VAL A 83 6.36 14.43 -10.14
CA VAL A 83 7.80 14.18 -10.34
C VAL A 83 8.27 14.74 -11.68
N ASP A 84 7.49 14.51 -12.75
CA ASP A 84 7.77 15.05 -14.08
C ASP A 84 7.71 16.58 -14.08
N LYS A 85 6.68 17.19 -13.51
CA LYS A 85 6.56 18.66 -13.42
C LYS A 85 7.76 19.32 -12.71
N ARG A 86 8.22 18.75 -11.59
CA ARG A 86 9.43 19.22 -10.88
C ARG A 86 10.72 19.07 -11.70
N SER A 87 10.67 18.34 -12.81
CA SER A 87 11.80 18.18 -13.72
C SER A 87 12.10 19.43 -14.53
N ASP A 88 11.07 20.21 -14.81
CA ASP A 88 11.11 21.33 -15.73
C ASP A 88 11.07 22.69 -15.01
N GLN A 89 10.89 22.67 -13.67
CA GLN A 89 10.76 23.86 -12.84
C GLN A 89 12.14 24.50 -12.55
N LEU A 90 12.39 25.68 -13.11
CA LEU A 90 13.64 26.44 -12.94
C LEU A 90 13.59 27.49 -11.82
N ASP A 91 12.39 27.89 -11.38
CA ASP A 91 12.23 28.85 -10.28
C ASP A 91 12.41 28.16 -8.92
N ALA A 92 13.35 28.69 -8.12
CA ALA A 92 13.73 28.10 -6.83
C ALA A 92 12.62 28.17 -5.78
N LYS A 93 11.75 29.19 -5.80
CA LYS A 93 10.65 29.32 -4.83
C LYS A 93 9.56 28.31 -5.15
N MET A 94 9.22 28.15 -6.43
CA MET A 94 8.29 27.14 -6.87
C MET A 94 8.82 25.72 -6.60
N ALA A 95 10.11 25.47 -6.87
CA ALA A 95 10.74 24.19 -6.56
C ALA A 95 10.71 23.85 -5.05
N LYS A 96 10.92 24.84 -4.18
CA LYS A 96 10.79 24.66 -2.73
C LYS A 96 9.36 24.34 -2.31
N HIS A 97 8.39 25.10 -2.81
CA HIS A 97 6.98 24.86 -2.51
C HIS A 97 6.52 23.48 -3.00
N ASP A 98 6.90 23.08 -4.22
CA ASP A 98 6.58 21.75 -4.76
C ASP A 98 7.25 20.60 -3.96
N ALA A 99 8.37 20.88 -3.28
CA ALA A 99 9.00 19.93 -2.36
C ALA A 99 8.20 19.82 -1.04
N GLU A 100 7.81 20.94 -0.44
CA GLU A 100 6.97 20.96 0.78
C GLU A 100 5.65 20.20 0.57
N TRP A 101 5.01 20.35 -0.58
CA TRP A 101 3.82 19.55 -0.94
C TRP A 101 4.12 18.06 -1.11
N ALA A 102 5.27 17.71 -1.70
CA ALA A 102 5.67 16.32 -1.83
C ALA A 102 5.90 15.65 -0.46
N GLU A 103 6.49 16.39 0.47
CA GLU A 103 6.77 15.94 1.83
C GLU A 103 5.45 15.69 2.60
N MET A 104 4.49 16.61 2.54
CA MET A 104 3.16 16.40 3.13
C MET A 104 2.43 15.18 2.54
N GLU A 105 2.47 15.01 1.22
CA GLU A 105 1.85 13.84 0.58
C GLU A 105 2.54 12.52 0.96
N ALA A 106 3.85 12.54 1.20
CA ALA A 106 4.57 11.38 1.71
C ALA A 106 4.17 11.05 3.15
N GLU A 107 3.99 12.06 4.01
CA GLU A 107 3.50 11.88 5.39
C GLU A 107 2.08 11.29 5.42
N ASP A 108 1.19 11.78 4.56
CA ASP A 108 -0.16 11.24 4.40
C ASP A 108 -0.14 9.78 3.93
N ALA A 109 0.72 9.45 2.96
CA ALA A 109 0.87 8.09 2.45
C ALA A 109 1.38 7.11 3.53
N VAL A 110 2.36 7.53 4.34
CA VAL A 110 2.85 6.73 5.48
C VAL A 110 1.75 6.55 6.53
N SER A 111 1.02 7.61 6.87
CA SER A 111 -0.09 7.56 7.83
C SER A 111 -1.20 6.61 7.36
N TRP A 112 -1.54 6.66 6.07
CA TRP A 112 -2.49 5.74 5.45
C TRP A 112 -2.02 4.28 5.50
N ALA A 113 -0.73 4.02 5.24
CA ALA A 113 -0.17 2.67 5.30
C ALA A 113 -0.23 2.09 6.73
N VAL A 114 0.12 2.88 7.74
CA VAL A 114 0.00 2.49 9.16
C VAL A 114 -1.44 2.14 9.50
N TRP A 115 -2.39 3.03 9.17
CA TRP A 115 -3.81 2.79 9.39
C TRP A 115 -4.30 1.52 8.68
N SER A 116 -3.82 1.27 7.46
CA SER A 116 -4.20 0.09 6.67
C SER A 116 -3.75 -1.22 7.32
N ILE A 117 -2.56 -1.25 7.94
CA ILE A 117 -2.07 -2.41 8.70
C ILE A 117 -2.95 -2.67 9.93
N ASP A 118 -3.30 -1.62 10.67
CA ASP A 118 -4.18 -1.74 11.84
C ASP A 118 -5.60 -2.19 11.44
N ASN A 119 -6.13 -1.66 10.35
CA ASN A 119 -7.42 -2.09 9.81
C ASN A 119 -7.39 -3.55 9.34
N ALA A 120 -6.31 -4.00 8.70
CA ALA A 120 -6.14 -5.41 8.32
C ALA A 120 -6.14 -6.31 9.57
N ARG A 121 -5.48 -5.88 10.66
CA ARG A 121 -5.46 -6.62 11.92
C ARG A 121 -6.86 -6.76 12.51
N LEU A 122 -7.63 -5.67 12.53
CA LEU A 122 -9.02 -5.69 12.98
C LEU A 122 -9.86 -6.69 12.18
N ALA A 123 -9.77 -6.67 10.85
CA ALA A 123 -10.52 -7.58 9.98
C ALA A 123 -10.14 -9.05 10.18
N VAL A 124 -8.86 -9.34 10.41
CA VAL A 124 -8.39 -10.71 10.72
C VAL A 124 -8.92 -11.18 12.06
N LEU A 125 -8.93 -10.32 13.09
CA LEU A 125 -9.48 -10.67 14.41
C LEU A 125 -10.99 -10.99 14.32
N ASP A 126 -11.76 -10.18 13.58
CA ASP A 126 -13.17 -10.44 13.30
C ASP A 126 -13.37 -11.78 12.58
N ALA A 127 -12.55 -12.07 11.57
CA ALA A 127 -12.62 -13.35 10.85
C ALA A 127 -12.29 -14.57 11.74
N ILE A 128 -11.35 -14.42 12.69
CA ILE A 128 -11.01 -15.46 13.67
C ILE A 128 -12.18 -15.67 14.63
N ASP A 129 -12.75 -14.60 15.18
CA ASP A 129 -13.92 -14.66 16.07
C ASP A 129 -15.10 -15.36 15.38
N ALA A 130 -15.43 -14.94 14.15
CA ALA A 130 -16.52 -15.53 13.37
C ALA A 130 -16.31 -17.05 13.14
N ARG A 131 -15.06 -17.50 12.93
CA ARG A 131 -14.73 -18.92 12.79
C ARG A 131 -14.94 -19.67 14.11
N VAL A 132 -14.42 -19.14 15.21
CA VAL A 132 -14.58 -19.72 16.54
C VAL A 132 -16.06 -19.84 16.89
N TYR A 133 -16.84 -18.79 16.66
CA TYR A 133 -18.28 -18.80 16.88
C TYR A 133 -18.97 -19.87 16.03
N ALA A 134 -18.65 -19.98 14.74
CA ALA A 134 -19.22 -21.02 13.87
C ALA A 134 -18.93 -22.43 14.40
N ASP A 135 -17.71 -22.71 14.83
CA ASP A 135 -17.31 -24.01 15.37
C ASP A 135 -18.06 -24.34 16.67
N GLN A 136 -18.25 -23.35 17.55
CA GLN A 136 -19.08 -23.49 18.76
C GLN A 136 -20.53 -23.85 18.42
N ARG A 137 -21.12 -23.18 17.42
CA ARG A 137 -22.50 -23.48 16.97
C ARG A 137 -22.62 -24.90 16.40
N ILE A 138 -21.63 -25.36 15.64
CA ILE A 138 -21.60 -26.71 15.08
C ILE A 138 -21.51 -27.76 16.20
N ALA A 139 -20.64 -27.54 17.20
CA ALA A 139 -20.52 -28.44 18.35
C ALA A 139 -21.82 -28.54 19.15
N ALA A 140 -22.49 -27.40 19.38
CA ALA A 140 -23.76 -27.36 20.11
C ALA A 140 -24.91 -28.09 19.40
N THR A 141 -24.89 -28.18 18.06
CA THR A 141 -25.87 -28.97 17.30
C THR A 141 -25.60 -30.49 17.29
N LYS A 142 -24.42 -30.92 17.74
CA LYS A 142 -24.04 -32.35 17.79
C LYS A 142 -24.17 -32.97 19.19
N ALA A 143 -24.47 -32.17 20.21
CA ALA A 143 -24.70 -32.57 21.60
C ALA A 143 -26.21 -32.71 21.87
#